data_AF-A0A372RGE4-F1
#
_entry.id   AF-A0A372RGE4-F1
#
_cell.length_a   1.000
_cell.length_b   1.000
_cell.length_c   1.000
_cell.angle_alpha   90.00
_cell.angle_beta   90.00
_cell.angle_gamma   90.00
#
_symmetry.space_group_name_H-M   'P 1'
#
loop_
_entity.id
_entity.type
_entity.pdbx_description
1 polymer ?
#
loop_
_entity_poly.entity_id
_entity_poly.type
_entity_poly.pdbx_seq_one_letter_code
_entity_poly.pdbx_strand_id
1 'polypeptide(L)'
;MTSSTQHFDKVEFVDPWDMIFPVGKIKIKENLSFQNNDVKSSMNFIFSSYDSNDSIEEISAVELMRIFGVWMNLENDISNQLIAEIDSSVQYQEITYKNYKDQLSLNFTSSVEWEQSLLEGHALHPMHKARHAISPIQEILPGSYDFMNPLIRFIEIPLDKMVIRGPFEETIKKITKLLPSPPPLSKNTILIPVHELQIPNIESKFPFANILPEKYSIKAKSQASLRTVVIPELNDIAIKLPLGIKVTSALRTVTPWSTHSGTALGSIIDKLEIDRNLLKVCKEFAGVYPIEKDFDIAKHSTCIIREDFNELNSDGERVIICAALVERDEFGKSVVEKVWNLNTEQKRIDFFDRFVSILFKAFLPPVFVNGFSFEAHLQNVLARFDSKSGELVGFVVRDFGGIKHHQDTLFESIGERVDVLEESFTEAKDFPEVYKILYHTLILCNVHRFARALNLHYNGIGWDIARKHFKQIVPRDHLLYKTFLEQDKFNYKCLMEMKCDGLYRDYLYIPKPNLMMYKGERIELN
;
A
#
# COMPACT_ATOMS: atom_id res chain seq x y z
N MET A 1 -31.28 36.75 -19.12
CA MET A 1 -30.62 36.50 -17.82
C MET A 1 -29.64 35.39 -18.06
N THR A 2 -28.36 35.74 -17.99
CA THR A 2 -27.21 34.88 -18.28
C THR A 2 -27.13 33.73 -17.28
N SER A 3 -27.27 32.49 -17.77
CA SER A 3 -26.99 31.28 -17.00
C SER A 3 -25.49 31.22 -16.75
N SER A 4 -25.06 31.56 -15.53
CA SER A 4 -23.75 31.17 -15.04
C SER A 4 -23.81 29.68 -14.72
N THR A 5 -23.47 28.83 -15.69
CA THR A 5 -23.13 27.43 -15.43
C THR A 5 -21.83 27.41 -14.63
N GLN A 6 -21.93 27.41 -13.30
CA GLN A 6 -20.83 26.90 -12.49
C GLN A 6 -20.85 25.38 -12.63
N HIS A 7 -20.10 24.89 -13.62
CA HIS A 7 -19.66 23.50 -13.63
C HIS A 7 -18.86 23.27 -12.35
N PHE A 8 -19.43 22.49 -11.42
CA PHE A 8 -18.60 21.83 -10.43
C PHE A 8 -17.90 20.69 -11.15
N ASP A 9 -16.57 20.61 -11.01
CA ASP A 9 -15.83 19.45 -11.45
C ASP A 9 -16.44 18.23 -10.75
N LYS A 10 -17.01 17.27 -11.51
CA LYS A 10 -17.06 15.89 -11.05
C LYS A 10 -15.68 15.62 -10.48
N VAL A 11 -15.58 14.98 -9.31
CA VAL A 11 -14.24 14.56 -8.86
C VAL A 11 -13.65 13.80 -10.04
N GLU A 12 -12.58 14.29 -10.66
CA GLU A 12 -11.93 13.62 -11.80
C GLU A 12 -11.31 12.27 -11.40
N PHE A 13 -11.66 11.75 -10.23
CA PHE A 13 -11.52 10.35 -9.90
C PHE A 13 -12.57 9.59 -10.67
N VAL A 14 -12.17 9.07 -11.83
CA VAL A 14 -12.81 7.88 -12.35
C VAL A 14 -12.62 6.80 -11.30
N ASP A 15 -13.70 6.48 -10.60
CA ASP A 15 -13.74 5.26 -9.81
C ASP A 15 -13.63 4.08 -10.77
N PRO A 16 -12.70 3.12 -10.59
CA PRO A 16 -12.68 1.91 -11.41
C PRO A 16 -14.02 1.14 -11.44
N TRP A 17 -14.88 1.32 -10.43
CA TRP A 17 -16.24 0.77 -10.39
C TRP A 17 -17.28 1.64 -11.10
N ASP A 18 -17.00 2.92 -11.32
CA ASP A 18 -17.81 3.77 -12.21
C ASP A 18 -17.42 3.58 -13.68
N MET A 19 -16.32 2.85 -13.94
CA MET A 19 -16.00 2.43 -15.29
C MET A 19 -17.03 1.40 -15.75
N ILE A 20 -17.76 1.76 -16.79
CA ILE A 20 -18.73 0.88 -17.43
C ILE A 20 -17.95 -0.20 -18.19
N PHE A 21 -17.96 -1.42 -17.67
CA PHE A 21 -17.52 -2.63 -18.37
C PHE A 21 -18.73 -3.24 -19.10
N PRO A 22 -18.58 -3.87 -20.29
CA PRO A 22 -17.34 -4.20 -21.00
C PRO A 22 -16.78 -3.08 -21.90
N VAL A 23 -15.46 -3.08 -22.08
CA VAL A 23 -14.79 -2.30 -23.13
C VAL A 23 -14.75 -3.15 -24.40
N GLY A 24 -15.31 -2.64 -25.50
CA GLY A 24 -15.36 -3.35 -26.78
C GLY A 24 -14.51 -2.68 -27.87
N LYS A 25 -13.93 -3.47 -28.76
CA LYS A 25 -13.38 -3.00 -30.04
C LYS A 25 -14.38 -3.26 -31.16
N ILE A 26 -14.57 -2.26 -32.02
CA ILE A 26 -15.38 -2.38 -33.24
C ILE A 26 -14.42 -2.63 -34.40
N LYS A 27 -14.57 -3.76 -35.08
CA LYS A 27 -13.79 -4.06 -36.29
C LYS A 27 -14.55 -3.62 -37.52
N ILE A 28 -14.15 -2.50 -38.10
CA ILE A 28 -14.76 -1.99 -39.33
C ILE A 28 -14.17 -2.75 -40.53
N LYS A 29 -15.02 -3.38 -41.34
CA LYS A 29 -14.60 -4.25 -42.47
C LYS A 29 -14.09 -3.48 -43.69
N GLU A 30 -14.41 -2.20 -43.81
CA GLU A 30 -14.01 -1.37 -44.95
C GLU A 30 -12.74 -0.57 -44.65
N ASN A 31 -11.90 -0.36 -45.66
CA ASN A 31 -10.78 0.59 -45.60
C ASN A 31 -11.34 2.01 -45.49
N LEU A 32 -11.65 2.45 -44.27
CA LEU A 32 -12.06 3.82 -44.02
C LEU A 32 -10.86 4.77 -44.16
N SER A 33 -10.85 5.58 -45.22
CA SER A 33 -9.99 6.76 -45.30
C SER A 33 -10.69 7.91 -44.57
N PHE A 34 -10.20 8.31 -43.39
CA PHE A 34 -10.68 9.53 -42.75
C PHE A 34 -10.24 10.73 -43.59
N GLN A 35 -11.18 11.39 -44.28
CA GLN A 35 -10.88 12.59 -45.08
C GLN A 35 -10.74 13.86 -44.22
N ASN A 36 -11.08 13.80 -42.92
CA ASN A 36 -10.98 14.92 -41.98
C ASN A 36 -10.60 14.44 -40.57
N ASN A 37 -9.80 15.25 -39.88
CA ASN A 37 -9.38 15.03 -38.49
C ASN A 37 -10.47 15.36 -37.44
N ASP A 38 -11.72 15.54 -37.85
CA ASP A 38 -12.81 15.80 -36.91
C ASP A 38 -13.28 14.49 -36.26
N VAL A 39 -12.93 14.33 -34.98
CA VAL A 39 -13.28 13.16 -34.16
C VAL A 39 -14.80 13.01 -34.08
N LYS A 40 -15.56 14.11 -34.01
CA LYS A 40 -17.02 14.05 -33.84
C LYS A 40 -17.70 13.55 -35.11
N SER A 41 -17.31 14.06 -36.28
CA SER A 41 -17.78 13.55 -37.57
C SER A 41 -17.35 12.10 -37.80
N SER A 42 -16.13 11.73 -37.39
CA SER A 42 -15.62 10.35 -37.47
C SER A 42 -16.43 9.40 -36.59
N MET A 43 -16.72 9.77 -35.34
CA MET A 43 -17.56 8.95 -34.45
C MET A 43 -18.99 8.85 -34.95
N ASN A 44 -19.61 9.96 -35.36
CA ASN A 44 -20.96 9.94 -35.91
C ASN A 44 -21.04 9.05 -37.16
N PHE A 45 -20.03 9.11 -38.03
CA PHE A 45 -19.93 8.22 -39.19
C PHE A 45 -19.81 6.76 -38.76
N ILE A 46 -18.88 6.43 -37.87
CA ILE A 46 -18.69 5.06 -37.34
C ILE A 46 -19.99 4.51 -36.72
N PHE A 47 -20.68 5.28 -35.89
CA PHE A 47 -21.94 4.85 -35.28
C PHE A 47 -23.09 4.77 -36.29
N SER A 48 -23.10 5.61 -37.33
CA SER A 48 -24.10 5.56 -38.40
C SER A 48 -23.88 4.42 -39.41
N SER A 49 -22.63 3.97 -39.55
CA SER A 49 -22.22 2.86 -40.41
C SER A 49 -22.27 1.50 -39.71
N TYR A 50 -22.62 1.49 -38.42
CA TYR A 50 -22.78 0.29 -37.62
C TYR A 50 -24.03 -0.49 -38.10
N ASP A 51 -23.82 -1.60 -38.79
CA ASP A 51 -24.89 -2.49 -39.24
C ASP A 51 -24.92 -3.77 -38.39
N SER A 52 -26.03 -4.51 -38.45
CA SER A 52 -26.26 -5.83 -37.86
C SER A 52 -25.19 -6.91 -38.15
N ASN A 53 -24.25 -6.63 -39.06
CA ASN A 53 -23.12 -7.50 -39.43
C ASN A 53 -21.77 -7.15 -38.75
N ASP A 54 -21.74 -6.11 -37.91
CA ASP A 54 -20.57 -5.70 -37.14
C ASP A 54 -20.57 -6.36 -35.76
N SER A 55 -19.44 -6.96 -35.38
CA SER A 55 -19.28 -7.61 -34.07
C SER A 55 -18.51 -6.69 -33.12
N ILE A 56 -19.11 -6.36 -31.97
CA ILE A 56 -18.37 -5.84 -30.82
C ILE A 56 -17.62 -7.01 -30.20
N GLU A 57 -16.29 -6.94 -30.23
CA GLU A 57 -15.44 -7.90 -29.53
C GLU A 57 -15.00 -7.26 -28.22
N GLU A 58 -15.30 -7.90 -27.10
CA GLU A 58 -14.78 -7.48 -25.80
C GLU A 58 -13.24 -7.57 -25.80
N ILE A 59 -12.58 -6.53 -25.30
CA ILE A 59 -11.11 -6.52 -25.17
C ILE A 59 -10.68 -6.83 -23.75
N SER A 60 -9.68 -7.70 -23.61
CA SER A 60 -9.07 -7.98 -22.31
C SER A 60 -8.23 -6.79 -21.82
N ALA A 61 -7.96 -6.73 -20.52
CA ALA A 61 -7.07 -5.72 -19.95
C ALA A 61 -5.66 -5.75 -20.56
N VAL A 62 -5.18 -6.94 -20.96
CA VAL A 62 -3.89 -7.14 -21.63
C VAL A 62 -3.92 -6.51 -23.03
N GLU A 63 -5.00 -6.73 -23.79
CA GLU A 63 -5.16 -6.13 -25.11
C GLU A 63 -5.31 -4.62 -25.03
N LEU A 64 -6.06 -4.12 -24.05
CA LEU A 64 -6.19 -2.69 -23.78
C LEU A 64 -4.81 -2.05 -23.47
N MET A 65 -3.97 -2.73 -22.69
CA MET A 65 -2.61 -2.27 -22.41
C MET A 65 -1.74 -2.22 -23.68
N ARG A 66 -1.88 -3.18 -24.60
CA ARG A 66 -1.18 -3.13 -25.91
C ARG A 66 -1.60 -1.92 -26.73
N ILE A 67 -2.91 -1.68 -26.83
CA ILE A 67 -3.47 -0.52 -27.54
C ILE A 67 -2.95 0.77 -26.92
N PHE A 68 -2.97 0.87 -25.59
CA PHE A 68 -2.44 2.01 -24.85
C PHE A 68 -0.95 2.25 -25.14
N GLY A 69 -0.14 1.18 -25.16
CA GLY A 69 1.28 1.27 -25.50
C GLY A 69 1.53 1.87 -26.89
N VAL A 70 0.70 1.53 -27.87
CA VAL A 70 0.75 2.12 -29.23
C VAL A 70 0.33 3.60 -29.19
N TRP A 71 -0.76 3.94 -28.51
CA TRP A 71 -1.25 5.32 -28.42
C TRP A 71 -0.26 6.26 -27.75
N MET A 72 0.41 5.78 -26.72
CA MET A 72 1.44 6.53 -25.99
C MET A 72 2.81 6.48 -26.65
N ASN A 73 2.97 5.73 -27.75
CA ASN A 73 4.25 5.51 -28.43
C ASN A 73 5.36 5.06 -27.46
N LEU A 74 5.05 4.09 -26.60
CA LEU A 74 6.00 3.56 -25.62
C LEU A 74 7.10 2.75 -26.30
N GLU A 75 8.30 2.77 -25.72
CA GLU A 75 9.38 1.87 -26.13
C GLU A 75 8.96 0.41 -25.97
N ASN A 76 9.42 -0.44 -26.88
CA ASN A 76 9.00 -1.86 -26.93
C ASN A 76 9.28 -2.60 -25.61
N ASP A 77 10.43 -2.34 -24.97
CA ASP A 77 10.79 -3.02 -23.72
C ASP A 77 9.87 -2.61 -22.56
N ILE A 78 9.56 -1.31 -22.45
CA ILE A 78 8.62 -0.78 -21.46
C ILE A 78 7.22 -1.35 -21.72
N SER A 79 6.75 -1.31 -22.96
CA SER A 79 5.45 -1.85 -23.37
C SER A 79 5.33 -3.34 -23.01
N ASN A 80 6.32 -4.15 -23.39
CA ASN A 80 6.36 -5.59 -23.08
C ASN A 80 6.35 -5.86 -21.57
N GLN A 81 7.11 -5.08 -20.79
CA GLN A 81 7.11 -5.20 -19.34
C GLN A 81 5.73 -4.87 -18.75
N LEU A 82 5.09 -3.77 -19.17
CA LEU A 82 3.76 -3.39 -18.68
C LEU A 82 2.70 -4.45 -19.04
N ILE A 83 2.79 -5.03 -20.24
CA ILE A 83 1.93 -6.13 -20.71
C ILE A 83 2.12 -7.37 -19.82
N ALA A 84 3.37 -7.74 -19.51
CA ALA A 84 3.65 -8.90 -18.65
C ALA A 84 3.17 -8.67 -17.20
N GLU A 85 3.32 -7.45 -16.68
CA GLU A 85 2.87 -7.11 -15.33
C GLU A 85 1.33 -7.07 -15.23
N ILE A 86 0.63 -6.55 -16.23
CA ILE A 86 -0.84 -6.53 -16.23
C ILE A 86 -1.41 -7.94 -16.42
N ASP A 87 -0.83 -8.76 -17.30
CA ASP A 87 -1.22 -10.16 -17.49
C ASP A 87 -1.03 -10.95 -16.19
N SER A 88 0.13 -10.79 -15.54
CA SER A 88 0.36 -11.33 -14.20
C SER A 88 -0.74 -10.91 -13.23
N SER A 89 -1.08 -9.62 -13.15
CA SER A 89 -2.12 -9.12 -12.25
C SER A 89 -3.49 -9.76 -12.53
N VAL A 90 -3.88 -9.88 -13.80
CA VAL A 90 -5.17 -10.47 -14.22
C VAL A 90 -5.27 -11.91 -13.78
N GLN A 91 -4.30 -12.76 -14.12
CA GLN A 91 -4.36 -14.19 -13.80
C GLN A 91 -4.38 -14.43 -12.28
N TYR A 92 -3.62 -13.63 -11.55
CA TYR A 92 -3.54 -13.70 -10.10
C TYR A 92 -4.77 -13.15 -9.38
N GLN A 93 -5.44 -12.15 -9.95
CA GLN A 93 -6.75 -11.67 -9.50
C GLN A 93 -7.81 -12.75 -9.73
N GLU A 94 -7.81 -13.40 -10.91
CA GLU A 94 -8.76 -14.46 -11.25
C GLU A 94 -8.68 -15.63 -10.26
N ILE A 95 -7.48 -16.14 -9.95
CA ILE A 95 -7.32 -17.19 -8.94
C ILE A 95 -7.74 -16.71 -7.54
N THR A 96 -7.47 -15.44 -7.20
CA THR A 96 -7.89 -14.87 -5.91
C THR A 96 -9.41 -14.90 -5.78
N TYR A 97 -10.15 -14.53 -6.84
CA TYR A 97 -11.61 -14.59 -6.85
C TYR A 97 -12.13 -16.03 -6.81
N LYS A 98 -11.57 -16.95 -7.61
CA LYS A 98 -11.98 -18.37 -7.60
C LYS A 98 -11.81 -19.04 -6.23
N ASN A 99 -10.81 -18.63 -5.47
CA ASN A 99 -10.47 -19.21 -4.18
C ASN A 99 -10.97 -18.38 -2.99
N TYR A 100 -11.77 -17.34 -3.23
CA TYR A 100 -12.24 -16.47 -2.16
C TYR A 100 -13.14 -17.24 -1.19
N LYS A 101 -12.94 -17.00 0.11
CA LYS A 101 -13.75 -17.56 1.18
C LYS A 101 -14.46 -16.41 1.89
N ASP A 102 -15.79 -16.33 1.73
CA ASP A 102 -16.62 -15.19 2.13
C ASP A 102 -16.72 -14.91 3.64
N GLN A 103 -16.19 -15.76 4.50
CA GLN A 103 -16.53 -15.76 5.93
C GLN A 103 -15.46 -15.07 6.78
N LEU A 104 -15.37 -13.75 6.62
CA LEU A 104 -14.63 -12.91 7.57
C LEU A 104 -15.52 -12.61 8.78
N SER A 105 -14.94 -12.78 9.97
CA SER A 105 -15.63 -12.55 11.23
C SER A 105 -14.73 -11.78 12.18
N LEU A 106 -15.30 -10.75 12.82
CA LEU A 106 -14.62 -10.00 13.85
C LEU A 106 -14.03 -10.92 14.93
N ASN A 107 -14.73 -11.98 15.33
CA ASN A 107 -14.35 -12.81 16.47
C ASN A 107 -13.63 -14.11 16.10
N PHE A 108 -13.69 -14.57 14.85
CA PHE A 108 -13.11 -15.86 14.46
C PHE A 108 -11.94 -15.77 13.47
N THR A 109 -11.75 -14.64 12.80
CA THR A 109 -10.69 -14.47 11.79
C THR A 109 -9.47 -13.79 12.37
N SER A 110 -8.33 -14.50 12.45
CA SER A 110 -7.07 -13.97 12.98
C SER A 110 -6.58 -12.73 12.22
N SER A 111 -5.75 -11.90 12.85
CA SER A 111 -5.21 -10.68 12.22
C SER A 111 -4.49 -10.98 10.90
N VAL A 112 -3.78 -12.11 10.80
CA VAL A 112 -3.10 -12.52 9.57
C VAL A 112 -4.06 -13.07 8.52
N GLU A 113 -5.17 -13.73 8.90
CA GLU A 113 -6.17 -14.16 7.92
C GLU A 113 -6.89 -12.97 7.27
N TRP A 114 -7.10 -11.88 8.01
CA TRP A 114 -7.56 -10.61 7.44
C TRP A 114 -6.58 -10.02 6.42
N GLU A 115 -5.27 -10.17 6.64
CA GLU A 115 -4.24 -9.77 5.66
C GLU A 115 -4.27 -10.63 4.40
N GLN A 116 -4.61 -11.90 4.55
CA GLN A 116 -4.64 -12.88 3.47
C GLN A 116 -5.96 -12.89 2.69
N SER A 117 -6.97 -12.13 3.15
CA SER A 117 -8.29 -12.04 2.52
C SER A 117 -8.43 -10.92 1.48
N LEU A 118 -7.35 -10.18 1.18
CA LEU A 118 -7.40 -9.08 0.21
C LEU A 118 -7.70 -9.59 -1.21
N LEU A 119 -8.81 -9.16 -1.78
CA LEU A 119 -9.21 -9.50 -3.14
C LEU A 119 -8.50 -8.60 -4.13
N GLU A 120 -8.79 -7.30 -4.11
CA GLU A 120 -8.34 -6.32 -5.08
C GLU A 120 -7.03 -5.64 -4.64
N GLY A 121 -6.86 -5.27 -3.37
CA GLY A 121 -5.65 -4.57 -2.94
C GLY A 121 -5.60 -3.11 -3.41
N HIS A 122 -4.54 -2.68 -4.12
CA HIS A 122 -4.29 -1.25 -4.38
C HIS A 122 -5.23 -0.66 -5.44
N ALA A 123 -6.36 -0.10 -5.02
CA ALA A 123 -7.45 0.30 -5.91
C ALA A 123 -7.20 1.53 -6.85
N LEU A 124 -5.97 2.03 -7.02
CA LEU A 124 -5.61 3.02 -8.07
C LEU A 124 -4.52 2.50 -9.03
N HIS A 125 -4.03 1.27 -8.84
CA HIS A 125 -2.91 0.77 -9.61
C HIS A 125 -3.33 -0.48 -10.38
N PRO A 126 -3.35 -0.49 -11.72
CA PRO A 126 -3.92 -1.61 -12.49
C PRO A 126 -3.18 -2.93 -12.29
N MET A 127 -1.87 -2.91 -11.99
CA MET A 127 -1.09 -4.12 -11.65
C MET A 127 -1.09 -4.43 -10.14
N HIS A 128 -2.23 -4.27 -9.47
CA HIS A 128 -2.37 -4.38 -8.01
C HIS A 128 -2.15 -5.80 -7.46
N LYS A 129 -2.40 -6.84 -8.26
CA LYS A 129 -2.14 -8.25 -7.90
C LYS A 129 -1.00 -8.88 -8.66
N ALA A 130 -0.23 -8.11 -9.44
CA ALA A 130 0.93 -8.65 -10.12
C ALA A 130 1.88 -9.30 -9.11
N ARG A 131 2.40 -10.48 -9.45
CA ARG A 131 3.53 -11.13 -8.77
C ARG A 131 4.61 -11.42 -9.81
N HIS A 132 4.99 -10.37 -10.54
CA HIS A 132 5.91 -10.48 -11.66
C HIS A 132 7.34 -10.71 -11.15
N ALA A 133 7.86 -11.92 -11.32
CA ALA A 133 9.19 -12.29 -10.87
C ALA A 133 10.28 -11.59 -11.71
N ILE A 134 11.33 -11.14 -11.04
CA ILE A 134 12.50 -10.54 -11.68
C ILE A 134 13.66 -11.53 -11.63
N SER A 135 14.30 -11.70 -12.79
CA SER A 135 15.50 -12.53 -12.94
C SER A 135 16.52 -12.24 -11.82
N PRO A 136 17.13 -13.28 -11.22
CA PRO A 136 17.14 -14.68 -11.62
C PRO A 136 15.99 -15.54 -11.05
N ILE A 137 15.00 -14.94 -10.39
CA ILE A 137 13.81 -15.70 -9.97
C ILE A 137 13.05 -16.09 -11.24
N GLN A 138 12.74 -17.39 -11.37
CA GLN A 138 11.91 -17.88 -12.47
C GLN A 138 10.47 -17.38 -12.36
N GLU A 139 9.76 -17.38 -13.48
CA GLU A 139 8.34 -17.03 -13.49
C GLU A 139 7.56 -17.91 -12.50
N ILE A 140 6.73 -17.26 -11.67
CA ILE A 140 5.89 -17.93 -10.68
C ILE A 140 4.48 -17.95 -11.22
N LEU A 141 4.07 -19.10 -11.73
CA LEU A 141 2.74 -19.28 -12.31
C LEU A 141 1.66 -19.20 -11.20
N PRO A 142 0.51 -18.59 -11.47
CA PRO A 142 -0.60 -18.56 -10.53
C PRO A 142 -0.97 -19.97 -10.03
N GLY A 143 -1.07 -20.15 -8.71
CA GLY A 143 -1.38 -21.44 -8.07
C GLY A 143 -0.19 -22.40 -7.90
N SER A 144 0.98 -22.09 -8.46
CA SER A 144 2.19 -22.92 -8.30
C SER A 144 2.91 -22.71 -6.96
N TYR A 145 2.66 -21.59 -6.29
CA TYR A 145 3.30 -21.23 -5.02
C TYR A 145 2.28 -20.67 -4.03
N ASP A 146 2.36 -21.12 -2.78
CA ASP A 146 1.53 -20.60 -1.69
C ASP A 146 2.20 -19.38 -1.04
N PHE A 147 1.90 -18.20 -1.57
CA PHE A 147 2.37 -16.94 -1.00
C PHE A 147 1.85 -16.68 0.42
N MET A 148 0.78 -17.34 0.87
CA MET A 148 0.20 -17.12 2.20
C MET A 148 0.98 -17.89 3.28
N ASN A 149 1.63 -18.99 2.92
CA ASN A 149 2.37 -19.85 3.85
C ASN A 149 3.80 -20.15 3.36
N PRO A 150 4.66 -19.14 3.18
CA PRO A 150 6.01 -19.34 2.64
C PRO A 150 6.92 -20.09 3.62
N LEU A 151 7.94 -20.77 3.08
CA LEU A 151 9.09 -21.21 3.86
C LEU A 151 10.14 -20.11 3.97
N ILE A 152 10.61 -19.90 5.20
CA ILE A 152 11.73 -19.00 5.50
C ILE A 152 12.98 -19.85 5.68
N ARG A 153 13.94 -19.65 4.79
CA ARG A 153 15.27 -20.27 4.78
C ARG A 153 16.25 -19.42 5.58
N PHE A 154 17.42 -19.97 5.87
CA PHE A 154 18.51 -19.24 6.50
C PHE A 154 19.77 -19.31 5.64
N ILE A 155 20.52 -18.21 5.64
CA ILE A 155 21.86 -18.13 5.05
C ILE A 155 22.85 -17.66 6.11
N GLU A 156 24.09 -18.11 6.03
CA GLU A 156 25.20 -17.61 6.83
C GLU A 156 26.02 -16.61 6.02
N ILE A 157 26.30 -15.44 6.60
CA ILE A 157 27.14 -14.41 6.00
C ILE A 157 28.25 -14.01 6.99
N PRO A 158 29.49 -13.77 6.54
CA PRO A 158 30.54 -13.21 7.40
C PRO A 158 30.14 -11.88 8.04
N LEU A 159 30.47 -11.69 9.33
CA LEU A 159 30.10 -10.48 10.09
C LEU A 159 30.66 -9.20 9.48
N ASP A 160 31.86 -9.26 8.88
CA ASP A 160 32.52 -8.12 8.23
C ASP A 160 31.87 -7.69 6.90
N LYS A 161 30.81 -8.40 6.46
CA LYS A 161 30.03 -8.07 5.27
C LYS A 161 28.67 -7.46 5.58
N MET A 162 28.30 -7.32 6.85
CA MET A 162 26.97 -6.89 7.26
C MET A 162 27.03 -5.75 8.26
N VAL A 163 26.08 -4.83 8.17
CA VAL A 163 25.75 -3.91 9.27
C VAL A 163 24.57 -4.47 10.03
N ILE A 164 24.72 -4.59 11.34
CA ILE A 164 23.72 -5.14 12.27
C ILE A 164 23.18 -3.99 13.12
N ARG A 165 21.85 -3.91 13.24
CA ARG A 165 21.14 -2.88 14.02
C ARG A 165 20.24 -3.56 15.05
N GLY A 166 20.25 -3.06 16.27
CA GLY A 166 19.44 -3.59 17.37
C GLY A 166 19.77 -5.04 17.75
N PRO A 167 18.90 -5.72 18.53
CA PRO A 167 19.10 -7.10 18.99
C PRO A 167 18.76 -8.15 17.90
N PHE A 168 19.29 -7.96 16.70
CA PHE A 168 18.98 -8.81 15.54
C PHE A 168 19.38 -10.27 15.77
N GLU A 169 20.64 -10.53 16.13
CA GLU A 169 21.15 -11.89 16.33
C GLU A 169 20.41 -12.63 17.46
N GLU A 170 20.06 -11.93 18.54
CA GLU A 170 19.29 -12.51 19.64
C GLU A 170 17.89 -12.93 19.18
N THR A 171 17.26 -12.10 18.34
CA THR A 171 15.94 -12.39 17.80
C THR A 171 15.97 -13.55 16.80
N ILE A 172 16.98 -13.60 15.92
CA ILE A 172 17.19 -14.75 15.03
C ILE A 172 17.44 -16.02 15.84
N LYS A 173 18.22 -15.96 16.93
CA LYS A 173 18.42 -17.11 17.83
C LYS A 173 17.11 -17.60 18.45
N LYS A 174 16.18 -16.70 18.81
CA LYS A 174 14.84 -17.09 19.31
C LYS A 174 14.06 -17.83 18.23
N ILE A 175 14.07 -17.33 16.99
CA ILE A 175 13.40 -17.97 15.85
C ILE A 175 13.99 -19.35 15.57
N THR A 176 15.31 -19.48 15.50
CA THR A 176 15.96 -20.75 15.16
C THR A 176 15.81 -21.83 16.23
N LYS A 177 15.49 -21.46 17.48
CA LYS A 177 15.17 -22.41 18.56
C LYS A 177 13.83 -23.12 18.37
N LEU A 178 12.95 -22.58 17.53
CA LEU A 178 11.67 -23.21 17.16
C LEU A 178 11.87 -24.35 16.15
N LEU A 179 13.02 -24.40 15.48
CA LEU A 179 13.35 -25.47 14.55
C LEU A 179 13.59 -26.79 15.31
N PRO A 180 13.23 -27.95 14.74
CA PRO A 180 13.52 -29.26 15.35
C PRO A 180 15.01 -29.47 15.63
N SER A 181 15.87 -28.90 14.79
CA SER A 181 17.30 -28.82 15.01
C SER A 181 17.81 -27.45 14.58
N PRO A 182 18.40 -26.65 15.50
CA PRO A 182 18.89 -25.33 15.15
C PRO A 182 20.07 -25.42 14.17
N PRO A 183 20.21 -24.46 13.24
CA PRO A 183 21.38 -24.35 12.39
C PRO A 183 22.66 -24.18 13.21
N PRO A 184 23.81 -24.63 12.70
CA PRO A 184 25.09 -24.37 13.34
C PRO A 184 25.28 -22.85 13.51
N LEU A 185 25.84 -22.46 14.65
CA LEU A 185 26.22 -21.07 14.92
C LEU A 185 27.74 -20.97 14.88
N SER A 186 28.26 -20.05 14.07
CA SER A 186 29.67 -19.67 14.08
C SER A 186 29.82 -18.29 14.73
N LYS A 187 30.97 -18.06 15.38
CA LYS A 187 31.29 -16.77 16.02
C LYS A 187 31.66 -15.69 15.00
N ASN A 188 31.94 -16.07 13.76
CA ASN A 188 32.43 -15.17 12.71
C ASN A 188 31.37 -14.90 11.62
N THR A 189 30.18 -15.49 11.74
CA THR A 189 29.09 -15.34 10.78
C THR A 189 27.81 -14.95 11.50
N ILE A 190 26.88 -14.40 10.73
CA ILE A 190 25.51 -14.12 11.15
C ILE A 190 24.53 -14.94 10.32
N LEU A 191 23.46 -15.41 10.96
CA LEU A 191 22.33 -16.03 10.29
C LEU A 191 21.34 -14.97 9.83
N ILE A 192 20.93 -15.04 8.57
CA ILE A 192 19.96 -14.14 7.97
C ILE A 192 18.76 -14.95 7.49
N PRO A 193 17.53 -14.61 7.89
CA PRO A 193 16.33 -15.23 7.33
C PRO A 193 16.11 -14.72 5.89
N VAL A 194 15.72 -15.62 5.00
CA VAL A 194 15.51 -15.34 3.58
C VAL A 194 14.25 -16.04 3.13
N HIS A 195 13.39 -15.33 2.40
CA HIS A 195 12.22 -15.94 1.75
C HIS A 195 12.71 -16.99 0.73
N GLU A 196 12.14 -18.20 0.68
CA GLU A 196 12.69 -19.27 -0.19
C GLU A 196 12.82 -18.88 -1.68
N LEU A 197 11.84 -18.17 -2.23
CA LEU A 197 11.89 -17.64 -3.60
C LEU A 197 13.02 -16.63 -3.83
N GLN A 198 13.61 -16.08 -2.79
CA GLN A 198 14.71 -15.11 -2.87
C GLN A 198 16.08 -15.79 -2.98
N ILE A 199 16.17 -17.12 -2.80
CA ILE A 199 17.44 -17.88 -2.88
C ILE A 199 18.20 -17.65 -4.20
N PRO A 200 17.60 -17.68 -5.41
CA PRO A 200 18.33 -17.42 -6.65
C PRO A 200 19.01 -16.04 -6.68
N ASN A 201 18.36 -15.03 -6.08
CA ASN A 201 18.97 -13.71 -5.93
C ASN A 201 20.17 -13.75 -4.99
N ILE A 202 20.12 -14.53 -3.90
CA ILE A 202 21.24 -14.68 -2.99
C ILE A 202 22.43 -15.33 -3.69
N GLU A 203 22.21 -16.44 -4.40
CA GLU A 203 23.26 -17.15 -5.16
C GLU A 203 23.95 -16.24 -6.18
N SER A 204 23.15 -15.48 -6.93
CA SER A 204 23.67 -14.60 -7.98
C SER A 204 24.40 -13.36 -7.44
N LYS A 205 23.92 -12.78 -6.34
CA LYS A 205 24.36 -11.44 -5.89
C LYS A 205 25.31 -11.48 -4.69
N PHE A 206 25.30 -12.55 -3.91
CA PHE A 206 26.09 -12.68 -2.68
C PHE A 206 26.86 -14.00 -2.67
N PRO A 207 27.89 -14.17 -3.52
CA PRO A 207 28.63 -15.44 -3.68
C PRO A 207 29.38 -15.89 -2.41
N PHE A 208 29.54 -14.99 -1.43
CA PHE A 208 30.12 -15.29 -0.13
C PHE A 208 29.10 -15.82 0.90
N ALA A 209 27.80 -15.79 0.58
CA ALA A 209 26.76 -16.30 1.46
C ALA A 209 26.72 -17.83 1.38
N ASN A 210 26.74 -18.49 2.54
CA ASN A 210 26.53 -19.93 2.63
C ASN A 210 25.03 -20.20 2.81
N ILE A 211 24.38 -20.77 1.80
CA ILE A 211 22.96 -21.08 1.85
C ILE A 211 22.76 -22.38 2.62
N LEU A 212 22.00 -22.32 3.71
CA LEU A 212 21.81 -23.50 4.54
C LEU A 212 20.83 -24.51 3.91
N PRO A 213 21.00 -25.82 4.16
CA PRO A 213 20.07 -26.84 3.71
C PRO A 213 18.63 -26.60 4.17
N GLU A 214 17.67 -27.06 3.38
CA GLU A 214 16.23 -26.80 3.59
C GLU A 214 15.66 -27.28 4.92
N LYS A 215 16.28 -28.30 5.52
CA LYS A 215 15.94 -28.75 6.88
C LYS A 215 16.02 -27.63 7.93
N TYR A 216 16.79 -26.58 7.67
CA TYR A 216 16.81 -25.35 8.44
C TYR A 216 15.86 -24.34 7.79
N SER A 217 14.57 -24.63 7.85
CA SER A 217 13.52 -23.72 7.39
C SER A 217 12.36 -23.70 8.36
N ILE A 218 11.68 -22.56 8.43
CA ILE A 218 10.49 -22.38 9.27
C ILE A 218 9.32 -21.96 8.39
N LYS A 219 8.15 -22.57 8.64
CA LYS A 219 6.91 -22.14 8.03
C LYS A 219 6.48 -20.84 8.67
N ALA A 220 6.09 -19.87 7.85
CA ALA A 220 5.56 -18.60 8.31
C ALA A 220 4.24 -18.31 7.61
N LYS A 221 3.52 -17.29 8.08
CA LYS A 221 2.37 -16.72 7.39
C LYS A 221 2.72 -15.34 6.86
N SER A 222 2.43 -15.06 5.60
CA SER A 222 2.66 -13.74 5.04
C SER A 222 1.53 -12.77 5.37
N GLN A 223 1.89 -11.51 5.57
CA GLN A 223 0.98 -10.37 5.59
C GLN A 223 0.72 -9.88 4.16
N ALA A 224 -0.15 -8.89 3.97
CA ALA A 224 -0.58 -8.39 2.66
C ALA A 224 0.58 -7.96 1.72
N SER A 225 1.74 -7.64 2.29
CA SER A 225 2.95 -7.29 1.52
C SER A 225 3.66 -8.48 0.88
N LEU A 226 3.19 -9.72 1.14
CA LEU A 226 3.75 -11.02 0.75
C LEU A 226 5.11 -11.37 1.37
N ARG A 227 5.92 -10.36 1.66
CA ARG A 227 7.31 -10.50 2.14
C ARG A 227 7.51 -10.20 3.61
N THR A 228 6.51 -9.62 4.26
CA THR A 228 6.51 -9.47 5.72
C THR A 228 5.79 -10.67 6.28
N VAL A 229 6.46 -11.43 7.12
CA VAL A 229 5.99 -12.73 7.60
C VAL A 229 5.94 -12.75 9.12
N VAL A 230 4.97 -13.48 9.65
CA VAL A 230 4.81 -13.78 11.07
C VAL A 230 4.99 -15.28 11.26
N ILE A 231 5.66 -15.65 12.35
CA ILE A 231 5.81 -17.06 12.75
C ILE A 231 4.72 -17.32 13.78
N PRO A 232 3.78 -18.26 13.58
CA PRO A 232 2.64 -18.45 14.47
C PRO A 232 3.01 -18.60 15.96
N GLU A 233 4.16 -19.18 16.25
CA GLU A 233 4.70 -19.38 17.61
C GLU A 233 5.28 -18.10 18.24
N LEU A 234 5.46 -17.03 17.46
CA LEU A 234 5.98 -15.72 17.89
C LEU A 234 4.94 -14.65 17.55
N ASN A 235 4.13 -14.29 18.54
CA ASN A 235 2.99 -13.40 18.35
C ASN A 235 3.33 -11.91 18.49
N ASP A 236 4.57 -11.53 18.77
CA ASP A 236 4.97 -10.15 19.04
C ASP A 236 5.91 -9.57 17.98
N ILE A 237 6.33 -10.36 16.99
CA ILE A 237 7.28 -9.93 15.95
C ILE A 237 6.83 -10.31 14.54
N ALA A 238 7.20 -9.46 13.59
CA ALA A 238 7.13 -9.72 12.16
C ALA A 238 8.49 -9.46 11.50
N ILE A 239 8.79 -10.23 10.44
CA ILE A 239 10.06 -10.17 9.73
C ILE A 239 9.79 -9.70 8.30
N LYS A 240 10.35 -8.56 7.91
CA LYS A 240 10.25 -8.00 6.56
C LYS A 240 11.45 -8.45 5.74
N LEU A 241 11.17 -9.27 4.72
CA LEU A 241 12.17 -9.92 3.89
C LEU A 241 12.24 -9.31 2.49
N PRO A 242 13.38 -9.44 1.78
CA PRO A 242 13.42 -9.21 0.35
C PRO A 242 12.72 -10.33 -0.41
N LEU A 243 11.99 -9.95 -1.45
CA LEU A 243 11.38 -10.83 -2.42
C LEU A 243 11.48 -10.17 -3.79
N GLY A 244 12.19 -10.79 -4.72
CA GLY A 244 12.47 -10.26 -6.06
C GLY A 244 11.28 -10.29 -7.03
N ILE A 245 10.08 -9.91 -6.58
CA ILE A 245 8.88 -9.76 -7.41
C ILE A 245 8.45 -8.30 -7.46
N LYS A 246 7.90 -7.86 -8.59
CA LYS A 246 7.18 -6.59 -8.71
C LYS A 246 5.71 -6.82 -8.36
N VAL A 247 5.22 -6.00 -7.45
CA VAL A 247 3.79 -5.81 -7.14
C VAL A 247 3.54 -4.32 -7.27
N THR A 248 2.46 -3.91 -7.95
CA THR A 248 2.23 -2.51 -8.35
C THR A 248 3.41 -1.92 -9.13
N SER A 249 4.04 -0.86 -8.63
CA SER A 249 5.21 -0.22 -9.24
C SER A 249 6.52 -0.64 -8.58
N ALA A 250 6.47 -1.30 -7.42
CA ALA A 250 7.67 -1.53 -6.60
C ALA A 250 8.12 -3.00 -6.59
N LEU A 251 9.42 -3.20 -6.79
CA LEU A 251 10.12 -4.42 -6.42
C LEU A 251 10.03 -4.62 -4.90
N ARG A 252 9.60 -5.80 -4.47
CA ARG A 252 9.36 -6.14 -3.07
C ARG A 252 10.65 -6.45 -2.31
N THR A 253 11.65 -5.57 -2.40
CA THR A 253 12.95 -5.64 -1.70
C THR A 253 13.01 -4.66 -0.54
N VAL A 254 13.93 -4.85 0.41
CA VAL A 254 14.10 -3.96 1.58
C VAL A 254 15.36 -3.15 1.36
N THR A 255 15.33 -1.84 1.50
CA THR A 255 16.53 -1.02 1.25
C THR A 255 17.36 -0.83 2.51
N PRO A 256 18.68 -0.65 2.40
CA PRO A 256 19.52 -0.27 3.54
C PRO A 256 19.05 1.01 4.25
N TRP A 257 18.57 2.02 3.49
CA TRP A 257 18.01 3.25 4.06
C TRP A 257 16.83 3.00 4.99
N SER A 258 15.85 2.20 4.55
CA SER A 258 14.68 1.90 5.38
C SER A 258 15.07 1.11 6.62
N THR A 259 16.00 0.15 6.52
CA THR A 259 16.48 -0.61 7.68
C THR A 259 17.25 0.27 8.67
N HIS A 260 18.11 1.15 8.17
CA HIS A 260 18.93 2.01 9.01
C HIS A 260 18.07 3.03 9.77
N SER A 261 17.29 3.83 9.03
CA SER A 261 16.43 4.86 9.60
C SER A 261 15.29 4.27 10.42
N GLY A 262 14.64 3.22 9.91
CA GLY A 262 13.55 2.53 10.60
C GLY A 262 13.95 2.05 12.00
N THR A 263 15.12 1.41 12.12
CA THR A 263 15.66 0.93 13.40
C THR A 263 16.09 2.04 14.37
N ALA A 264 16.34 3.26 13.87
CA ALA A 264 16.67 4.41 14.69
C ALA A 264 15.45 5.12 15.28
N LEU A 265 14.25 4.90 14.74
CA LEU A 265 13.06 5.66 15.11
C LEU A 265 12.47 5.27 16.47
N GLY A 266 12.94 4.20 17.10
CA GLY A 266 12.37 3.67 18.34
C GLY A 266 12.22 4.72 19.45
N SER A 267 13.29 5.48 19.75
CA SER A 267 13.27 6.54 20.77
C SER A 267 12.48 7.77 20.33
N ILE A 268 12.56 8.11 19.05
CA ILE A 268 11.83 9.23 18.44
C ILE A 268 10.33 9.02 18.62
N ILE A 269 9.83 7.83 18.27
CA ILE A 269 8.42 7.44 18.39
C ILE A 269 7.93 7.52 19.84
N ASP A 270 8.80 7.29 20.83
CA ASP A 270 8.44 7.40 22.25
C ASP A 270 8.19 8.85 22.70
N LYS A 271 8.71 9.83 21.95
CA LYS A 271 8.61 11.25 22.27
C LYS A 271 7.64 12.04 21.38
N LEU A 272 7.17 11.45 20.27
CA LEU A 272 6.19 12.08 19.40
C LEU A 272 4.89 12.37 20.17
N GLU A 273 4.22 13.46 19.79
CA GLU A 273 2.88 13.82 20.29
C GLU A 273 1.86 12.84 19.71
N ILE A 274 1.66 11.72 20.40
CA ILE A 274 0.76 10.63 20.02
C ILE A 274 -0.07 10.22 21.24
N ASP A 275 -1.39 10.18 21.08
CA ASP A 275 -2.25 9.52 22.07
C ASP A 275 -2.06 8.00 21.96
N ARG A 276 -1.27 7.44 22.89
CA ARG A 276 -0.93 6.00 22.92
C ARG A 276 -2.12 5.08 23.24
N ASN A 277 -3.25 5.63 23.66
CA ASN A 277 -4.49 4.85 23.77
C ASN A 277 -5.10 4.65 22.38
N LEU A 278 -5.06 5.69 21.55
CA LEU A 278 -5.63 5.69 20.19
C LEU A 278 -4.68 5.14 19.14
N LEU A 279 -3.37 5.28 19.28
CA LEU A 279 -2.39 4.81 18.30
C LEU A 279 -1.28 3.99 18.96
N LYS A 280 -1.16 2.72 18.54
CA LYS A 280 0.05 1.91 18.76
C LYS A 280 0.94 1.98 17.53
N VAL A 281 2.24 1.89 17.72
CA VAL A 281 3.22 1.94 16.63
C VAL A 281 4.05 0.67 16.70
N CYS A 282 4.06 -0.12 15.61
CA CYS A 282 4.94 -1.27 15.47
C CYS A 282 6.37 -0.79 15.22
N LYS A 283 7.21 -0.74 16.24
CA LYS A 283 8.60 -0.30 16.07
C LYS A 283 9.40 -1.34 15.30
N GLU A 284 10.12 -0.88 14.28
CA GLU A 284 11.23 -1.62 13.66
C GLU A 284 12.41 -1.57 14.63
N PHE A 285 12.66 -2.63 15.41
CA PHE A 285 13.62 -2.58 16.53
C PHE A 285 14.96 -3.25 16.21
N ALA A 286 15.02 -4.07 15.15
CA ALA A 286 16.25 -4.72 14.72
C ALA A 286 16.28 -4.86 13.20
N GLY A 287 17.48 -4.96 12.64
CA GLY A 287 17.64 -5.14 11.21
C GLY A 287 19.07 -5.45 10.82
N VAL A 288 19.24 -5.89 9.57
CA VAL A 288 20.56 -6.18 8.99
C VAL A 288 20.56 -5.76 7.53
N TYR A 289 21.69 -5.25 7.04
CA TYR A 289 21.89 -4.98 5.62
C TYR A 289 23.36 -5.18 5.21
N PRO A 290 23.64 -5.53 3.95
CA PRO A 290 25.01 -5.77 3.50
C PRO A 290 25.83 -4.48 3.46
N ILE A 291 27.14 -4.59 3.73
CA ILE A 291 28.14 -3.56 3.40
C ILE A 291 28.43 -3.70 1.91
N GLU A 292 27.49 -3.21 1.11
CA GLU A 292 27.52 -3.19 -0.34
C GLU A 292 27.23 -1.76 -0.81
N LYS A 293 28.06 -1.24 -1.72
CA LYS A 293 27.93 0.12 -2.26
C LYS A 293 26.78 0.19 -3.26
N ASP A 294 26.57 -0.87 -4.03
CA ASP A 294 25.45 -0.95 -4.95
C ASP A 294 24.16 -1.29 -4.18
N PHE A 295 23.32 -0.29 -3.98
CA PHE A 295 22.06 -0.48 -3.28
C PHE A 295 21.08 -1.41 -4.03
N ASP A 296 21.17 -1.50 -5.36
CA ASP A 296 20.34 -2.39 -6.16
C ASP A 296 20.71 -3.85 -5.89
N ILE A 297 21.94 -4.11 -5.45
CA ILE A 297 22.38 -5.40 -4.93
C ILE A 297 21.98 -5.54 -3.46
N ALA A 298 22.37 -4.58 -2.61
CA ALA A 298 22.21 -4.63 -1.15
C ALA A 298 20.77 -4.93 -0.71
N LYS A 299 19.78 -4.38 -1.44
CA LYS A 299 18.34 -4.54 -1.13
C LYS A 299 17.82 -5.98 -1.19
N HIS A 300 18.58 -6.89 -1.80
CA HIS A 300 18.22 -8.30 -1.94
C HIS A 300 18.63 -9.18 -0.75
N SER A 301 19.43 -8.68 0.19
CA SER A 301 19.82 -9.37 1.44
C SER A 301 19.73 -8.44 2.66
N THR A 302 18.72 -7.56 2.66
CA THR A 302 18.43 -6.62 3.74
C THR A 302 17.15 -7.05 4.46
N CYS A 303 17.15 -7.10 5.79
CA CYS A 303 16.02 -7.57 6.58
C CYS A 303 15.70 -6.61 7.73
N ILE A 304 14.42 -6.48 8.06
CA ILE A 304 13.94 -5.72 9.22
C ILE A 304 13.10 -6.64 10.09
N ILE A 305 13.26 -6.52 11.41
CA ILE A 305 12.39 -7.11 12.41
C ILE A 305 11.63 -5.99 13.11
N ARG A 306 10.31 -6.12 13.16
CA ARG A 306 9.42 -5.16 13.80
C ARG A 306 8.50 -5.83 14.80
N GLU A 307 8.02 -5.05 15.75
CA GLU A 307 6.88 -5.44 16.60
C GLU A 307 5.66 -5.77 15.74
N ASP A 308 4.81 -6.66 16.23
CA ASP A 308 3.52 -6.99 15.63
C ASP A 308 2.42 -6.98 16.69
N PHE A 309 1.33 -6.27 16.39
CA PHE A 309 0.13 -6.26 17.23
C PHE A 309 -0.94 -7.10 16.55
N ASN A 310 -1.52 -8.05 17.29
CA ASN A 310 -2.57 -8.94 16.83
C ASN A 310 -3.48 -9.34 18.01
N GLU A 311 -4.49 -10.16 17.74
CA GLU A 311 -5.48 -10.59 18.72
C GLU A 311 -4.89 -11.34 19.92
N LEU A 312 -3.68 -11.92 19.80
CA LEU A 312 -3.04 -12.69 20.87
C LEU A 312 -2.30 -11.80 21.88
N ASN A 313 -2.02 -10.55 21.55
CA ASN A 313 -1.24 -9.62 22.39
C ASN A 313 -1.86 -8.23 22.57
N SER A 314 -3.16 -8.08 22.26
CA SER A 314 -3.89 -6.81 22.31
C SER A 314 -5.03 -6.77 23.34
N ASP A 315 -4.90 -7.46 24.48
CA ASP A 315 -5.80 -7.37 25.64
C ASP A 315 -7.32 -7.36 25.33
N GLY A 316 -7.79 -8.31 24.52
CA GLY A 316 -9.21 -8.42 24.16
C GLY A 316 -9.65 -7.53 23.01
N GLU A 317 -8.71 -6.95 22.27
CA GLU A 317 -8.96 -6.23 21.03
C GLU A 317 -8.68 -7.10 19.79
N ARG A 318 -9.33 -6.74 18.69
CA ARG A 318 -9.12 -7.28 17.36
C ARG A 318 -8.38 -6.27 16.52
N VAL A 319 -7.24 -6.68 15.99
CA VAL A 319 -6.40 -5.85 15.12
C VAL A 319 -6.62 -6.29 13.68
N ILE A 320 -7.16 -5.40 12.85
CA ILE A 320 -7.58 -5.72 11.49
C ILE A 320 -6.98 -4.71 10.53
N ILE A 321 -6.24 -5.17 9.52
CA ILE A 321 -5.74 -4.31 8.45
C ILE A 321 -6.87 -3.54 7.76
N CYS A 322 -6.74 -2.21 7.69
CA CYS A 322 -7.77 -1.35 7.12
C CYS A 322 -8.03 -1.67 5.64
N ALA A 323 -7.04 -2.18 4.90
CA ALA A 323 -7.21 -2.60 3.51
C ALA A 323 -8.31 -3.65 3.36
N ALA A 324 -8.39 -4.64 4.27
CA ALA A 324 -9.40 -5.69 4.19
C ALA A 324 -10.81 -5.17 4.48
N LEU A 325 -10.95 -4.14 5.31
CA LEU A 325 -12.25 -3.55 5.66
C LEU A 325 -12.94 -2.88 4.47
N VAL A 326 -12.18 -2.35 3.52
CA VAL A 326 -12.71 -1.64 2.35
C VAL A 326 -12.86 -2.51 1.10
N GLU A 327 -12.38 -3.76 1.14
CA GLU A 327 -12.63 -4.76 0.09
C GLU A 327 -14.14 -4.97 -0.09
N ARG A 328 -14.57 -5.40 -1.28
CA ARG A 328 -15.98 -5.57 -1.63
C ARG A 328 -16.25 -6.94 -2.21
N ASP A 329 -17.51 -7.37 -2.14
CA ASP A 329 -18.00 -8.49 -2.96
C ASP A 329 -18.45 -8.03 -4.35
N GLU A 330 -18.87 -9.02 -5.14
CA GLU A 330 -19.44 -8.86 -6.48
C GLU A 330 -20.69 -7.96 -6.55
N PHE A 331 -21.36 -7.71 -5.42
CA PHE A 331 -22.50 -6.80 -5.31
C PHE A 331 -22.09 -5.38 -4.89
N GLY A 332 -20.80 -5.13 -4.78
CA GLY A 332 -20.24 -3.85 -4.36
C GLY A 332 -20.37 -3.57 -2.87
N LYS A 333 -20.79 -4.54 -2.04
CA LYS A 333 -20.92 -4.35 -0.60
C LYS A 333 -19.58 -4.56 0.10
N SER A 334 -19.15 -3.56 0.87
CA SER A 334 -17.86 -3.63 1.55
C SER A 334 -17.84 -4.62 2.71
N VAL A 335 -16.65 -5.13 3.04
CA VAL A 335 -16.44 -6.04 4.16
C VAL A 335 -16.84 -5.38 5.48
N VAL A 336 -16.51 -4.10 5.68
CA VAL A 336 -16.93 -3.34 6.86
C VAL A 336 -18.46 -3.25 6.99
N GLU A 337 -19.19 -3.05 5.89
CA GLU A 337 -20.65 -3.03 5.91
C GLU A 337 -21.23 -4.40 6.29
N LYS A 338 -20.62 -5.48 5.83
CA LYS A 338 -21.06 -6.86 6.12
C LYS A 338 -20.82 -7.22 7.57
N VAL A 339 -19.58 -7.06 8.05
CA VAL A 339 -19.16 -7.54 9.37
C VAL A 339 -19.79 -6.73 10.51
N TRP A 340 -20.01 -5.42 10.32
CA TRP A 340 -20.68 -4.56 11.31
C TRP A 340 -22.17 -4.33 11.02
N ASN A 341 -22.75 -5.00 10.04
CA ASN A 341 -24.16 -4.88 9.66
C ASN A 341 -24.61 -3.40 9.49
N LEU A 342 -23.82 -2.63 8.71
CA LEU A 342 -24.06 -1.22 8.42
C LEU A 342 -25.12 -1.06 7.31
N ASN A 343 -26.28 -1.67 7.52
CA ASN A 343 -27.35 -1.83 6.55
C ASN A 343 -28.22 -0.58 6.30
N THR A 344 -27.87 0.56 6.92
CA THR A 344 -28.56 1.84 6.71
C THR A 344 -27.52 2.94 6.51
N GLU A 345 -27.90 4.01 5.82
CA GLU A 345 -27.02 5.17 5.64
C GLU A 345 -26.57 5.76 6.97
N GLN A 346 -27.49 5.91 7.93
CA GLN A 346 -27.15 6.45 9.25
C GLN A 346 -26.07 5.61 9.96
N LYS A 347 -26.17 4.27 9.94
CA LYS A 347 -25.13 3.41 10.52
C LYS A 347 -23.76 3.59 9.84
N ARG A 348 -23.76 3.78 8.52
CA ARG A 348 -22.52 4.05 7.76
C ARG A 348 -21.93 5.40 8.13
N ILE A 349 -22.77 6.43 8.26
CA ILE A 349 -22.40 7.77 8.73
C ILE A 349 -21.80 7.70 10.14
N ASP A 350 -22.47 7.03 11.09
CA ASP A 350 -22.03 6.93 12.48
C ASP A 350 -20.68 6.20 12.59
N PHE A 351 -20.53 5.10 11.85
CA PHE A 351 -19.24 4.39 11.77
C PHE A 351 -18.14 5.30 11.22
N PHE A 352 -18.42 6.01 10.12
CA PHE A 352 -17.44 6.87 9.47
C PHE A 352 -17.05 8.09 10.32
N ASP A 353 -18.02 8.72 11.02
CA ASP A 353 -17.78 9.82 11.96
C ASP A 353 -16.83 9.37 13.08
N ARG A 354 -17.11 8.21 13.70
CA ARG A 354 -16.22 7.62 14.70
C ARG A 354 -14.84 7.30 14.13
N PHE A 355 -14.80 6.68 12.95
CA PHE A 355 -13.55 6.30 12.27
C PHE A 355 -12.65 7.52 12.03
N VAL A 356 -13.17 8.55 11.38
CA VAL A 356 -12.42 9.76 11.05
C VAL A 356 -12.02 10.55 12.30
N SER A 357 -12.91 10.63 13.30
CA SER A 357 -12.63 11.26 14.59
C SER A 357 -11.40 10.64 15.28
N ILE A 358 -11.36 9.32 15.40
CA ILE A 358 -10.24 8.60 16.02
C ILE A 358 -8.99 8.68 15.13
N LEU A 359 -9.16 8.52 13.82
CA LEU A 359 -8.05 8.51 12.87
C LEU A 359 -7.30 9.85 12.90
N PHE A 360 -8.01 10.97 12.88
CA PHE A 360 -7.36 12.28 12.91
C PHE A 360 -6.72 12.59 14.26
N LYS A 361 -7.31 12.15 15.38
CA LYS A 361 -6.68 12.28 16.71
C LYS A 361 -5.39 11.45 16.80
N ALA A 362 -5.35 10.30 16.14
CA ALA A 362 -4.18 9.43 16.13
C ALA A 362 -3.04 9.99 15.27
N PHE A 363 -3.34 10.50 14.06
CA PHE A 363 -2.32 10.75 13.04
C PHE A 363 -1.98 12.23 12.79
N LEU A 364 -2.84 13.20 13.13
CA LEU A 364 -2.55 14.61 12.87
C LEU A 364 -1.60 15.26 13.89
N PRO A 365 -1.69 15.01 15.21
CA PRO A 365 -0.82 15.65 16.20
C PRO A 365 0.69 15.58 15.91
N PRO A 366 1.30 14.42 15.57
CA PRO A 366 2.74 14.39 15.31
C PRO A 366 3.15 15.20 14.07
N VAL A 367 2.21 15.47 13.15
CA VAL A 367 2.49 16.26 11.94
C VAL A 367 2.66 17.73 12.29
N PHE A 368 1.71 18.34 12.99
CA PHE A 368 1.74 19.78 13.27
C PHE A 368 2.49 20.14 14.55
N VAL A 369 2.77 19.18 15.44
CA VAL A 369 3.60 19.41 16.63
C VAL A 369 5.06 19.07 16.36
N ASN A 370 5.34 17.93 15.72
CA ASN A 370 6.71 17.42 15.58
C ASN A 370 7.27 17.50 14.16
N GLY A 371 6.46 17.88 13.16
CA GLY A 371 6.88 17.83 11.76
C GLY A 371 7.10 16.40 11.27
N PHE A 372 6.36 15.42 11.83
CA PHE A 372 6.50 13.99 11.53
C PHE A 372 5.19 13.40 10.99
N SER A 373 5.23 12.79 9.81
CA SER A 373 4.10 12.09 9.20
C SER A 373 4.40 10.61 8.99
N PHE A 374 3.50 9.77 9.50
CA PHE A 374 3.42 8.36 9.12
C PHE A 374 2.90 8.20 7.68
N GLU A 375 3.24 7.09 7.02
CA GLU A 375 2.68 6.69 5.73
C GLU A 375 1.34 5.95 5.92
N ALA A 376 0.32 6.67 6.41
CA ALA A 376 -0.92 6.12 6.96
C ALA A 376 -1.95 5.61 5.92
N HIS A 377 -1.50 4.93 4.87
CA HIS A 377 -2.36 4.25 3.91
C HIS A 377 -2.91 2.91 4.46
N LEU A 378 -3.94 2.35 3.83
CA LEU A 378 -4.69 1.19 4.36
C LEU A 378 -3.87 -0.07 4.69
N GLN A 379 -2.74 -0.29 4.02
CA GLN A 379 -1.87 -1.43 4.33
C GLN A 379 -0.99 -1.24 5.59
N ASN A 380 -0.71 0.01 5.95
CA ASN A 380 0.14 0.38 7.08
C ASN A 380 -0.66 0.71 8.33
N VAL A 381 -1.99 0.82 8.21
CA VAL A 381 -2.91 1.12 9.31
C VAL A 381 -3.80 -0.08 9.58
N LEU A 382 -3.82 -0.52 10.84
CA LEU A 382 -4.71 -1.58 11.31
C LEU A 382 -5.68 -0.98 12.32
N ALA A 383 -6.97 -1.17 12.11
CA ALA A 383 -8.01 -0.77 13.04
C ALA A 383 -8.07 -1.72 14.24
N ARG A 384 -8.12 -1.16 15.44
CA ARG A 384 -8.30 -1.88 16.71
C ARG A 384 -9.77 -1.81 17.10
N PHE A 385 -10.42 -2.95 17.26
CA PHE A 385 -11.80 -3.06 17.70
C PHE A 385 -11.88 -3.79 19.04
N ASP A 386 -12.72 -3.33 19.96
CA ASP A 386 -13.03 -4.12 21.16
C ASP A 386 -13.74 -5.42 20.73
N SER A 387 -13.27 -6.59 21.19
CA SER A 387 -13.83 -7.88 20.75
C SER A 387 -15.25 -8.14 21.23
N LYS A 388 -15.72 -7.45 22.29
CA LYS A 388 -17.05 -7.66 22.87
C LYS A 388 -18.09 -6.73 22.26
N SER A 389 -17.79 -5.43 22.19
CA SER A 389 -18.69 -4.42 21.65
C SER A 389 -18.59 -4.28 20.13
N GLY A 390 -17.44 -4.65 19.55
CA GLY A 390 -17.13 -4.39 18.15
C GLY A 390 -16.84 -2.92 17.85
N GLU A 391 -16.74 -2.05 18.85
CA GLU A 391 -16.45 -0.64 18.61
C GLU A 391 -14.98 -0.41 18.26
N LEU A 392 -14.73 0.51 17.31
CA LEU A 392 -13.38 0.97 16.99
C LEU A 392 -12.78 1.72 18.18
N VAL A 393 -11.68 1.24 18.75
CA VAL A 393 -11.01 1.84 19.92
C VAL A 393 -9.72 2.58 19.57
N GLY A 394 -9.13 2.30 18.40
CA GLY A 394 -7.88 2.92 17.99
C GLY A 394 -7.30 2.30 16.74
N PHE A 395 -6.01 2.54 16.52
CA PHE A 395 -5.25 2.06 15.39
C PHE A 395 -3.88 1.52 15.83
N VAL A 396 -3.30 0.70 14.96
CA VAL A 396 -1.87 0.37 14.92
C VAL A 396 -1.32 0.93 13.61
N VAL A 397 -0.14 1.54 13.64
CA VAL A 397 0.63 1.89 12.44
C VAL A 397 1.93 1.12 12.38
N ARG A 398 2.35 0.76 11.16
CA ARG A 398 3.58 0.00 10.87
C ARG A 398 4.22 0.46 9.56
N ASP A 399 5.43 -0.04 9.32
CA ASP A 399 6.29 0.25 8.16
C ASP A 399 6.79 1.70 8.12
N PHE A 400 8.11 1.86 8.21
CA PHE A 400 8.75 3.18 8.21
C PHE A 400 9.39 3.55 6.86
N GLY A 401 9.20 2.72 5.82
CA GLY A 401 9.84 2.93 4.52
C GLY A 401 9.45 4.23 3.79
N GLY A 402 8.26 4.77 4.03
CA GLY A 402 7.73 5.96 3.35
C GLY A 402 7.28 7.09 4.29
N ILE A 403 7.74 7.10 5.55
CA ILE A 403 7.46 8.21 6.47
C ILE A 403 8.14 9.50 5.98
N LYS A 404 7.70 10.65 6.52
CA LYS A 404 8.39 11.93 6.32
C LYS A 404 8.60 12.67 7.63
N HIS A 405 9.80 13.18 7.87
CA HIS A 405 10.12 14.00 9.03
C HIS A 405 10.96 15.22 8.65
N HIS A 406 10.61 16.39 9.20
CA HIS A 406 11.44 17.59 9.10
C HIS A 406 12.39 17.66 10.30
N GLN A 407 13.69 17.45 10.07
CA GLN A 407 14.67 17.24 11.15
C GLN A 407 14.72 18.41 12.15
N ASP A 408 14.62 19.65 11.69
CA ASP A 408 14.74 20.82 12.57
C ASP A 408 13.54 20.96 13.50
N THR A 409 12.31 20.80 12.99
CA THR A 409 11.08 20.81 13.81
C THR A 409 11.05 19.64 14.79
N LEU A 410 11.48 18.46 14.33
CA LEU A 410 11.57 17.30 15.19
C LEU A 410 12.54 17.55 16.35
N PHE A 411 13.73 18.08 16.04
CA PHE A 411 14.72 18.42 17.05
C PHE A 411 14.23 19.50 18.02
N GLU A 412 13.58 20.55 17.53
CA GLU A 412 13.00 21.61 18.37
C GLU A 412 11.91 21.07 19.31
N SER A 413 11.09 20.13 18.84
CA SER A 413 9.95 19.60 19.60
C SER A 413 10.30 18.49 20.60
N ILE A 414 11.26 17.61 20.27
CA ILE A 414 11.59 16.42 21.10
C ILE A 414 13.07 16.31 21.50
N GLY A 415 13.93 17.20 21.02
CA GLY A 415 15.35 17.25 21.34
C GLY A 415 16.21 16.18 20.65
N GLU A 416 15.70 15.48 19.64
CA GLU A 416 16.39 14.41 18.94
C GLU A 416 16.26 14.55 17.41
N ARG A 417 17.29 14.11 16.69
CA ARG A 417 17.29 13.97 15.22
C ARG A 417 17.24 12.49 14.86
N VAL A 418 16.59 12.16 13.75
CA VAL A 418 16.59 10.79 13.23
C VAL A 418 17.96 10.46 12.66
N ASP A 419 18.53 9.33 13.07
CA ASP A 419 19.73 8.74 12.47
C ASP A 419 19.39 8.15 11.09
N VAL A 420 19.81 8.85 10.04
CA VAL A 420 19.53 8.53 8.64
C VAL A 420 20.82 8.41 7.85
N LEU A 421 20.82 7.55 6.84
CA LEU A 421 21.90 7.52 5.84
C LEU A 421 21.80 8.75 4.92
N GLU A 422 22.91 9.10 4.26
CA GLU A 422 22.93 10.14 3.24
C GLU A 422 21.87 9.87 2.16
N GLU A 423 21.26 10.94 1.63
CA GLU A 423 20.19 10.89 0.63
C GLU A 423 18.93 10.11 1.08
N SER A 424 18.65 10.09 2.39
CA SER A 424 17.45 9.44 2.89
C SER A 424 16.17 10.06 2.32
N PHE A 425 15.30 9.20 1.80
CA PHE A 425 13.99 9.60 1.28
C PHE A 425 12.98 9.94 2.38
N THR A 426 13.27 9.62 3.65
CA THR A 426 12.40 9.93 4.80
C THR A 426 12.59 11.33 5.33
N GLU A 427 13.73 11.97 5.05
CA GLU A 427 13.97 13.35 5.42
C GLU A 427 13.15 14.27 4.51
N ALA A 428 12.40 15.17 5.12
CA ALA A 428 11.64 16.21 4.43
C ALA A 428 12.47 17.48 4.39
N LYS A 429 12.59 18.08 3.20
CA LYS A 429 13.29 19.36 3.01
C LYS A 429 12.52 20.53 3.63
N ASP A 430 11.20 20.38 3.71
CA ASP A 430 10.28 21.38 4.23
C ASP A 430 8.99 20.73 4.75
N PHE A 431 8.13 21.54 5.39
CA PHE A 431 6.82 21.10 5.87
C PHE A 431 5.86 20.65 4.75
N PRO A 432 5.77 21.33 3.58
CA PRO A 432 4.99 20.85 2.45
C PRO A 432 5.26 19.39 2.04
N GLU A 433 6.51 18.90 2.10
CA GLU A 433 6.80 17.48 1.86
C GLU A 433 6.13 16.55 2.89
N VAL A 434 6.13 16.94 4.17
CA VAL A 434 5.43 16.19 5.24
C VAL A 434 3.92 16.17 4.96
N TYR A 435 3.35 17.32 4.61
CA TYR A 435 1.91 17.45 4.32
C TYR A 435 1.49 16.70 3.07
N LYS A 436 2.37 16.62 2.06
CA LYS A 436 2.14 15.90 0.81
C LYS A 436 2.00 14.40 1.06
N ILE A 437 2.87 13.81 1.89
CA ILE A 437 2.73 12.41 2.29
C ILE A 437 1.45 12.21 3.09
N LEU A 438 1.21 13.04 4.10
CA LEU A 438 -0.02 12.98 4.90
C LEU A 438 -1.28 13.02 4.02
N TYR A 439 -1.38 13.99 3.12
CA TYR A 439 -2.52 14.16 2.23
C TYR A 439 -2.70 12.92 1.35
N HIS A 440 -1.63 12.45 0.72
CA HIS A 440 -1.70 11.26 -0.12
C HIS A 440 -2.12 10.02 0.65
N THR A 441 -1.50 9.72 1.78
CA THR A 441 -1.66 8.43 2.45
C THR A 441 -2.88 8.41 3.37
N LEU A 442 -3.10 9.49 4.14
CA LEU A 442 -4.20 9.58 5.10
C LEU A 442 -5.50 10.02 4.42
N ILE A 443 -5.47 11.06 3.57
CA ILE A 443 -6.70 11.58 2.96
C ILE A 443 -7.10 10.74 1.74
N LEU A 444 -6.21 10.58 0.75
CA LEU A 444 -6.55 9.90 -0.51
C LEU A 444 -6.59 8.38 -0.39
N CYS A 445 -5.56 7.80 0.23
CA CYS A 445 -5.44 6.34 0.29
C CYS A 445 -6.23 5.73 1.44
N ASN A 446 -6.71 6.51 2.43
CA ASN A 446 -7.38 5.98 3.62
C ASN A 446 -8.79 6.58 3.81
N VAL A 447 -8.94 7.86 4.19
CA VAL A 447 -10.25 8.51 4.43
C VAL A 447 -11.18 8.38 3.21
N HIS A 448 -10.69 8.75 2.02
CA HIS A 448 -11.46 8.62 0.78
C HIS A 448 -11.88 7.17 0.51
N ARG A 449 -11.01 6.19 0.82
CA ARG A 449 -11.31 4.77 0.61
C ARG A 449 -12.42 4.26 1.52
N PHE A 450 -12.42 4.66 2.79
CA PHE A 450 -13.53 4.34 3.68
C PHE A 450 -14.82 5.09 3.30
N ALA A 451 -14.74 6.38 2.94
CA ALA A 451 -15.88 7.12 2.45
C ALA A 451 -16.51 6.43 1.23
N ARG A 452 -15.67 5.92 0.33
CA ARG A 452 -16.11 5.13 -0.82
C ARG A 452 -16.72 3.80 -0.40
N ALA A 453 -16.02 3.00 0.41
CA ALA A 453 -16.51 1.71 0.93
C ALA A 453 -17.90 1.81 1.57
N LEU A 454 -18.19 2.95 2.20
CA LEU A 454 -19.46 3.23 2.89
C LEU A 454 -20.47 4.00 2.03
N ASN A 455 -20.17 4.24 0.76
CA ASN A 455 -20.98 5.02 -0.18
C ASN A 455 -21.31 6.46 0.30
N LEU A 456 -20.34 7.13 0.92
CA LEU A 456 -20.42 8.51 1.44
C LEU A 456 -19.55 9.50 0.65
N HIS A 457 -18.79 9.01 -0.33
CA HIS A 457 -17.88 9.84 -1.12
C HIS A 457 -18.56 10.79 -2.11
N TYR A 458 -19.68 10.41 -2.74
CA TYR A 458 -20.40 11.23 -3.72
C TYR A 458 -21.37 12.25 -3.12
N ASN A 459 -21.96 11.96 -1.97
CA ASN A 459 -23.01 12.81 -1.38
C ASN A 459 -22.46 14.02 -0.58
N GLY A 460 -21.14 14.10 -0.41
CA GLY A 460 -20.49 15.18 0.35
C GLY A 460 -20.48 14.99 1.87
N ILE A 461 -21.31 14.10 2.43
CA ILE A 461 -21.43 13.86 3.88
C ILE A 461 -20.09 13.37 4.46
N GLY A 462 -19.42 12.44 3.77
CA GLY A 462 -18.11 11.95 4.22
C GLY A 462 -17.08 13.08 4.33
N TRP A 463 -17.11 14.04 3.41
CA TRP A 463 -16.18 15.17 3.42
C TRP A 463 -16.56 16.24 4.44
N ASP A 464 -17.85 16.40 4.76
CA ASP A 464 -18.29 17.22 5.89
C ASP A 464 -17.78 16.66 7.23
N ILE A 465 -17.84 15.34 7.42
CA ILE A 465 -17.27 14.65 8.58
C ILE A 465 -15.76 14.87 8.67
N ALA A 466 -15.03 14.67 7.56
CA ALA A 466 -13.59 14.93 7.49
C ALA A 466 -13.26 16.38 7.88
N ARG A 467 -13.93 17.37 7.28
CA ARG A 467 -13.73 18.78 7.64
C ARG A 467 -14.06 19.07 9.09
N LYS A 468 -15.17 18.52 9.62
CA LYS A 468 -15.60 18.70 11.02
C LYS A 468 -14.49 18.27 11.98
N HIS A 469 -13.97 17.06 11.85
CA HIS A 469 -12.94 16.55 12.76
C HIS A 469 -11.57 17.17 12.54
N PHE A 470 -11.20 17.47 11.29
CA PHE A 470 -9.95 18.17 11.00
C PHE A 470 -9.91 19.54 11.69
N LYS A 471 -11.00 20.32 11.58
CA LYS A 471 -11.12 21.65 12.20
C LYS A 471 -11.12 21.63 13.74
N GLN A 472 -11.46 20.50 14.35
CA GLN A 472 -11.43 20.33 15.80
C GLN A 472 -10.02 20.10 16.35
N ILE A 473 -9.10 19.61 15.51
CA ILE A 473 -7.78 19.13 15.95
C ILE A 473 -6.68 20.08 15.48
N VAL A 474 -6.72 20.53 14.23
CA VAL A 474 -5.64 21.35 13.66
C VAL A 474 -5.86 22.83 14.02
N PRO A 475 -4.87 23.52 14.62
CA PRO A 475 -4.96 24.95 14.93
C PRO A 475 -5.22 25.79 13.67
N ARG A 476 -6.12 26.77 13.74
CA ARG A 476 -6.55 27.57 12.58
C ARG A 476 -5.44 28.42 11.96
N ASP A 477 -4.47 28.83 12.76
CA ASP A 477 -3.31 29.62 12.37
C ASP A 477 -2.16 28.76 11.82
N HIS A 478 -2.21 27.44 12.00
CA HIS A 478 -1.19 26.51 11.52
C HIS A 478 -1.23 26.36 9.99
N LEU A 479 -0.06 26.21 9.37
CA LEU A 479 0.08 26.09 7.91
C LEU A 479 -0.73 24.91 7.35
N LEU A 480 -0.72 23.77 8.05
CA LEU A 480 -1.51 22.58 7.68
C LEU A 480 -3.00 22.90 7.48
N TYR A 481 -3.59 23.76 8.32
CA TYR A 481 -5.00 24.13 8.23
C TYR A 481 -5.28 24.83 6.90
N LYS A 482 -4.45 25.83 6.56
CA LYS A 482 -4.55 26.58 5.31
C LYS A 482 -4.30 25.67 4.10
N THR A 483 -3.27 24.85 4.15
CA THR A 483 -2.94 23.90 3.08
C THR A 483 -4.12 22.96 2.79
N PHE A 484 -4.79 22.41 3.81
CA PHE A 484 -5.83 21.40 3.58
C PHE A 484 -7.23 22.00 3.33
N LEU A 485 -7.52 23.22 3.82
CA LEU A 485 -8.87 23.81 3.75
C LEU A 485 -8.98 25.09 2.91
N GLU A 486 -7.88 25.61 2.38
CA GLU A 486 -7.88 26.83 1.56
C GLU A 486 -7.21 26.62 0.19
N GLN A 487 -6.43 25.56 0.02
CA GLN A 487 -5.81 25.22 -1.27
C GLN A 487 -6.78 24.47 -2.18
N ASP A 488 -6.95 24.93 -3.42
CA ASP A 488 -7.91 24.33 -4.36
C ASP A 488 -7.44 23.01 -4.96
N LYS A 489 -6.13 22.79 -5.09
CA LYS A 489 -5.54 21.62 -5.76
C LYS A 489 -4.36 21.04 -4.99
N PHE A 490 -4.23 19.73 -5.00
CA PHE A 490 -3.06 19.00 -4.49
C PHE A 490 -2.37 18.25 -5.63
N ASN A 491 -1.09 17.90 -5.42
CA ASN A 491 -0.30 17.13 -6.37
C ASN A 491 -0.44 15.63 -6.10
N TYR A 492 -1.01 14.90 -7.06
CA TYR A 492 -1.33 13.47 -6.93
C TYR A 492 -0.29 12.66 -7.71
N LYS A 493 0.13 11.51 -7.17
CA LYS A 493 1.13 10.65 -7.82
C LYS A 493 0.57 10.06 -9.12
N CYS A 494 1.29 10.21 -10.22
CA CYS A 494 0.94 9.62 -11.51
C CYS A 494 1.53 8.21 -11.65
N LEU A 495 0.93 7.22 -10.96
CA LEU A 495 1.48 5.86 -10.86
C LEU A 495 1.78 5.22 -12.22
N MET A 496 0.89 5.41 -13.19
CA MET A 496 1.06 4.84 -14.54
C MET A 496 2.05 5.62 -15.39
N GLU A 497 2.05 6.96 -15.35
CA GLU A 497 3.04 7.77 -16.07
C GLU A 497 4.46 7.44 -15.60
N MET A 498 4.67 7.33 -14.28
CA MET A 498 5.98 6.92 -13.73
C MET A 498 6.44 5.56 -14.27
N LYS A 499 5.52 4.59 -14.42
CA LYS A 499 5.87 3.30 -15.02
C LYS A 499 6.15 3.39 -16.52
N CYS A 500 5.42 4.23 -17.25
CA CYS A 500 5.63 4.46 -18.68
C CYS A 500 6.97 5.13 -18.96
N ASP A 501 7.43 5.99 -18.05
CA ASP A 501 8.72 6.69 -18.15
C ASP A 501 9.88 5.90 -17.52
N GLY A 502 9.63 4.67 -17.04
CA GLY A 502 10.64 3.85 -16.37
C GLY A 502 11.14 4.41 -15.02
N LEU A 503 10.45 5.40 -14.46
CA LEU A 503 10.82 6.07 -13.22
C LEU A 503 10.46 5.21 -12.00
N TYR A 504 11.48 4.69 -11.34
CA TYR A 504 11.33 3.92 -10.10
C TYR A 504 11.57 4.74 -8.84
N ARG A 505 12.30 5.87 -8.96
CA ARG A 505 12.74 6.72 -7.85
C ARG A 505 12.24 8.16 -7.93
N ASP A 506 11.98 8.63 -9.14
CA ASP A 506 11.45 9.96 -9.37
C ASP A 506 9.92 9.92 -9.39
N TYR A 507 9.31 10.88 -8.71
CA TYR A 507 7.86 10.95 -8.60
C TYR A 507 7.29 11.99 -9.54
N LEU A 508 6.45 11.56 -10.48
CA LEU A 508 5.62 12.45 -11.29
C LEU A 508 4.31 12.75 -10.57
N TYR A 509 3.89 14.01 -10.66
CA TYR A 509 2.67 14.47 -10.04
C TYR A 509 1.83 15.32 -10.99
N ILE A 510 0.52 15.20 -10.85
CA ILE A 510 -0.46 16.04 -11.54
C ILE A 510 -1.32 16.80 -10.52
N PRO A 511 -1.57 18.11 -10.72
CA PRO A 511 -2.46 18.85 -9.84
C PRO A 511 -3.92 18.41 -10.05
N LYS A 512 -4.56 17.93 -8.99
CA LYS A 512 -5.98 17.54 -8.97
C LYS A 512 -6.74 18.29 -7.86
N PRO A 513 -8.08 18.41 -7.97
CA PRO A 513 -8.89 19.07 -6.94
C PRO A 513 -8.61 18.54 -5.53
N ASN A 514 -8.66 19.44 -4.56
CA ASN A 514 -8.55 19.11 -3.15
C ASN A 514 -9.83 18.42 -2.67
N LEU A 515 -9.74 17.14 -2.30
CA LEU A 515 -10.89 16.37 -1.85
C LEU A 515 -11.47 16.91 -0.52
N MET A 516 -10.65 17.52 0.33
CA MET A 516 -11.15 18.16 1.55
C MET A 516 -12.11 19.31 1.26
N MET A 517 -12.10 19.86 0.04
CA MET A 517 -12.99 20.93 -0.41
C MET A 517 -14.23 20.43 -1.15
N TYR A 518 -14.33 19.13 -1.41
CA TYR A 518 -15.45 18.56 -2.14
C TYR A 518 -16.76 18.62 -1.32
N LYS A 519 -17.86 19.04 -1.96
CA LYS A 519 -19.16 19.32 -1.34
C LYS A 519 -20.28 18.39 -1.82
N GLY A 520 -19.95 17.30 -2.51
CA GLY A 520 -20.91 16.38 -3.11
C GLY A 520 -21.22 16.71 -4.57
N GLU A 521 -21.68 15.70 -5.29
CA GLU A 521 -22.27 15.84 -6.61
C GLU A 521 -23.62 16.55 -6.48
N ARG A 522 -23.75 17.68 -7.17
CA ARG A 522 -25.06 18.31 -7.35
C ARG A 522 -25.70 17.67 -8.57
N ILE A 523 -26.66 16.78 -8.35
CA ILE A 523 -27.56 16.38 -9.43
C ILE A 523 -28.49 17.57 -9.65
N GLU A 524 -28.21 18.38 -10.67
CA GLU A 524 -29.22 19.29 -11.20
C GLU A 524 -30.31 18.41 -11.82
N LEU A 525 -31.44 18.29 -11.11
CA LEU A 525 -32.68 17.79 -11.69
C LEU A 525 -33.10 18.81 -12.74
N ASN A 526 -32.74 18.56 -14.00
CA ASN A 526 -33.32 19.26 -15.15
C ASN A 526 -34.75 18.81 -15.40
#